data_AF-A0A392RK61-F1
#
_entry.id   AF-A0A392RK61-F1
#
_cell.length_a   1.000
_cell.length_b   1.000
_cell.length_c   1.000
_cell.angle_alpha   90.00
_cell.angle_beta   90.00
_cell.angle_gamma   90.00
#
_symmetry.space_group_name_H-M   'P 1'
#
loop_
_entity.id
_entity.type
_entity.pdbx_description
1 polymer ?
#
loop_
_entity_poly.entity_id
_entity_poly.type
_entity_poly.pdbx_seq_one_letter_code
_entity_poly.pdbx_strand_id
1 'polypeptide(L)'
;SEETCPAAELKKLQAKNEKLQAEMTKVENDYREKHEIQVGLVTELGKKTTEIARLTEERKKLQEDFGALQLSMTSVEDEPEAAHGLTTRSELVEKIRVLRQDVLDVVKCGFDNAVDQLKVLNPRLELNT
;
A
#
# COMPACT_ATOMS: atom_id res chain seq x y z
N SER A 1 -13.22 -71.52 49.93
CA SER A 1 -12.28 -70.40 49.88
C SER A 1 -11.01 -70.93 49.24
N GLU A 2 -10.84 -70.73 47.94
CA GLU A 2 -9.57 -71.06 47.27
C GLU A 2 -8.53 -70.06 47.76
N GLU A 3 -7.77 -70.44 48.79
CA GLU A 3 -6.58 -69.71 49.23
C GLU A 3 -5.56 -69.73 48.09
N THR A 4 -5.59 -68.66 47.29
CA THR A 4 -4.56 -68.41 46.28
C THR A 4 -3.24 -68.18 47.02
N CYS A 5 -2.21 -68.97 46.68
CA CYS A 5 -0.89 -68.87 47.31
C CYS A 5 -0.37 -67.41 47.25
N PRO A 6 0.03 -66.78 48.38
CA PRO A 6 0.42 -65.36 48.44
C PRO A 6 1.47 -64.92 47.41
N ALA A 7 2.35 -65.83 47.00
CA ALA A 7 3.36 -65.58 45.97
C ALA A 7 2.77 -65.30 44.58
N ALA A 8 1.63 -65.90 44.23
CA ALA A 8 0.96 -65.69 42.95
C ALA A 8 0.29 -64.31 42.88
N GLU A 9 -0.31 -63.86 43.99
CA GLU A 9 -0.87 -62.51 44.08
C GLU A 9 0.21 -61.44 44.01
N LEU A 10 1.34 -61.65 44.70
CA LEU A 10 2.49 -60.73 44.64
C LEU A 10 2.99 -60.55 43.19
N LYS A 11 3.16 -61.64 42.44
CA LYS A 11 3.56 -61.59 41.02
C LYS A 11 2.55 -60.83 40.16
N LYS A 12 1.24 -61.05 40.39
CA LYS A 12 0.19 -60.34 39.66
C LYS A 12 0.20 -58.83 39.96
N LEU A 13 0.47 -58.46 41.21
CA LEU A 13 0.62 -57.06 41.61
C LEU A 13 1.87 -56.43 40.98
N GLN A 14 3.02 -57.13 40.97
CA GLN A 14 4.23 -56.67 40.28
C GLN A 14 3.98 -56.38 38.80
N ALA A 15 3.38 -57.33 38.07
CA ALA A 15 3.09 -57.16 36.64
C ALA A 15 2.14 -55.98 36.37
N LYS A 16 1.14 -55.76 37.25
CA LYS A 16 0.26 -54.59 37.17
C LYS A 16 1.01 -53.29 37.41
N ASN A 17 1.94 -53.28 38.37
CA ASN A 17 2.71 -52.09 38.72
C ASN A 17 3.65 -51.70 37.57
N GLU A 18 4.33 -52.68 36.96
CA GLU A 18 5.16 -52.47 35.77
C GLU A 18 4.33 -51.91 34.61
N LYS A 19 3.13 -52.46 34.37
CA LYS A 19 2.23 -51.94 33.34
C LYS A 19 1.79 -50.50 33.63
N LEU A 20 1.42 -50.19 34.86
CA LEU A 20 1.02 -48.84 35.26
C LEU A 20 2.17 -47.85 35.13
N GLN A 21 3.40 -48.24 35.46
CA GLN A 21 4.58 -47.40 35.26
C GLN A 21 4.81 -47.09 33.78
N ALA A 22 4.69 -48.08 32.90
CA ALA A 22 4.81 -47.87 31.45
C ALA A 22 3.72 -46.93 30.90
N GLU A 23 2.47 -47.09 31.36
CA GLU A 23 1.37 -46.20 30.98
C GLU A 23 1.58 -44.78 31.51
N MET A 24 2.06 -44.62 32.75
CA MET A 24 2.42 -43.32 33.33
C MET A 24 3.48 -42.60 32.53
N THR A 25 4.59 -43.27 32.19
CA THR A 25 5.65 -42.68 31.38
C THR A 25 5.14 -42.28 30.00
N LYS A 26 4.25 -43.07 29.39
CA LYS A 26 3.64 -42.71 28.10
C LYS A 26 2.80 -41.44 28.21
N VAL A 27 1.90 -41.36 29.19
CA VAL A 27 1.03 -40.18 29.38
C VAL A 27 1.84 -38.92 29.69
N GLU A 28 2.90 -39.03 30.50
CA GLU A 28 3.79 -37.91 30.80
C GLU A 28 4.49 -37.38 29.53
N ASN A 29 4.95 -38.27 28.65
CA ASN A 29 5.58 -37.89 27.39
C ASN A 29 4.57 -37.27 26.42
N ASP A 30 3.40 -37.88 26.24
CA ASP A 30 2.32 -37.36 25.38
C ASP A 30 1.89 -35.96 25.84
N TYR A 31 1.79 -35.75 27.17
CA TYR A 31 1.47 -34.45 27.74
C TYR A 31 2.56 -33.40 27.48
N ARG A 32 3.83 -33.78 27.65
CA ARG A 32 4.99 -32.91 27.42
C ARG A 32 5.04 -32.42 25.97
N GLU A 33 4.93 -33.33 25.00
CA GLU A 33 4.94 -32.99 23.57
C GLU A 33 3.79 -32.03 23.23
N LYS A 34 2.58 -32.32 23.73
CA LYS A 34 1.42 -31.44 23.53
C LYS A 34 1.65 -30.04 24.12
N HIS A 35 2.29 -29.96 25.29
CA HIS A 35 2.62 -28.68 25.91
C HIS A 35 3.64 -27.89 25.09
N GLU A 36 4.67 -28.53 24.56
CA GLU A 36 5.67 -27.90 23.70
C GLU A 36 5.03 -27.32 22.43
N ILE A 37 4.15 -28.09 21.78
CA ILE A 37 3.38 -27.62 20.61
C ILE A 37 2.50 -26.42 20.99
N GLN A 38 1.81 -26.48 22.14
CA GLN A 38 0.95 -25.39 22.60
C GLN A 38 1.75 -24.10 22.81
N VAL A 39 2.91 -24.19 23.48
CA VAL A 39 3.80 -23.04 23.71
C VAL A 39 4.29 -22.45 22.38
N GLY A 40 4.65 -23.31 21.42
CA GLY A 40 5.03 -22.87 20.07
C GLY A 40 3.92 -22.10 19.36
N LEU A 41 2.69 -22.62 19.39
CA LEU A 41 1.52 -21.96 18.79
C LEU A 41 1.20 -20.61 19.45
N VAL A 42 1.22 -20.54 20.79
CA VAL A 42 0.99 -19.29 21.53
C VAL A 42 2.05 -18.24 21.17
N THR A 43 3.31 -18.65 21.04
CA THR A 43 4.40 -17.76 20.64
C THR A 43 4.19 -17.20 19.23
N GLU A 44 3.85 -18.05 18.26
CA GLU A 44 3.61 -17.62 16.88
C GLU A 44 2.36 -16.73 16.75
N LEU A 45 1.29 -17.02 17.50
CA LEU A 45 0.11 -16.15 17.57
C LEU A 45 0.45 -14.77 18.16
N GLY A 46 1.32 -14.72 19.17
CA GLY A 46 1.83 -13.47 19.74
C GLY A 46 2.54 -12.62 18.68
N LYS A 47 3.48 -13.21 17.94
CA LYS A 47 4.21 -12.54 16.84
C LYS A 47 3.25 -12.01 15.77
N LYS A 48 2.28 -12.83 15.34
CA LYS A 48 1.28 -12.42 14.34
C LYS A 48 0.42 -11.25 14.83
N THR A 49 0.04 -11.26 16.11
CA THR A 49 -0.72 -10.15 16.72
C THR A 49 0.07 -8.84 16.67
N THR A 50 1.37 -8.88 17.00
CA THR A 50 2.24 -7.70 16.91
C THR A 50 2.38 -7.20 15.47
N GLU A 51 2.56 -8.10 14.51
CA GLU A 51 2.69 -7.72 13.09
C GLU A 51 1.40 -7.12 12.53
N ILE A 52 0.24 -7.65 12.90
CA ILE A 52 -1.07 -7.08 12.53
C ILE A 52 -1.21 -5.65 13.08
N ALA A 53 -0.81 -5.40 14.33
CA ALA A 53 -0.84 -4.08 14.92
C ALA A 53 0.08 -3.10 14.16
N ARG A 54 1.30 -3.53 13.81
CA ARG A 54 2.25 -2.75 13.02
C ARG A 54 1.70 -2.38 11.65
N LEU A 55 1.20 -3.35 10.90
CA LEU A 55 0.61 -3.15 9.56
C LEU A 55 -0.64 -2.27 9.60
N THR A 56 -1.43 -2.36 10.66
CA THR A 56 -2.63 -1.52 10.84
C THR A 56 -2.25 -0.04 10.96
N GLU A 57 -1.19 0.28 11.70
CA GLU A 57 -0.68 1.64 11.84
C GLU A 57 -0.06 2.17 10.55
N GLU A 58 0.73 1.34 9.86
CA GLU A 58 1.32 1.69 8.56
C GLU A 58 0.25 2.01 7.52
N ARG A 59 -0.80 1.19 7.42
CA ARG A 59 -1.96 1.44 6.55
C ARG A 59 -2.64 2.77 6.89
N LYS A 60 -2.79 3.10 8.17
CA LYS A 60 -3.42 4.36 8.61
C LYS A 60 -2.60 5.56 8.13
N LYS A 61 -1.28 5.54 8.31
CA LYS A 61 -0.38 6.59 7.83
C LYS A 61 -0.47 6.77 6.31
N LEU A 62 -0.42 5.66 5.57
CA LEU A 62 -0.58 5.69 4.11
C LEU A 62 -1.92 6.30 3.68
N GLN A 63 -2.99 6.06 4.43
CA GLN A 63 -4.31 6.63 4.13
C GLN A 63 -4.35 8.14 4.42
N GLU A 64 -3.69 8.60 5.49
CA GLU A 64 -3.53 10.02 5.81
C GLU A 64 -2.70 10.74 4.73
N ASP A 65 -1.57 10.15 4.33
CA ASP A 65 -0.69 10.68 3.29
C ASP A 65 -1.39 10.74 1.93
N PHE A 66 -2.17 9.71 1.58
CA PHE A 66 -2.97 9.70 0.36
C PHE A 66 -4.03 10.80 0.36
N GLY A 67 -4.71 11.02 1.48
CA GLY A 67 -5.67 12.12 1.64
C GLY A 67 -5.01 13.50 1.53
N ALA A 68 -3.84 13.68 2.14
CA ALA A 68 -3.07 14.92 2.04
C ALA A 68 -2.59 15.18 0.60
N LEU A 69 -2.13 14.14 -0.09
CA LEU A 69 -1.73 14.23 -1.49
C LEU A 69 -2.93 14.59 -2.38
N GLN A 70 -4.09 13.97 -2.17
CA GLN A 70 -5.31 14.28 -2.90
C GLN A 70 -5.77 15.73 -2.69
N LEU A 71 -5.62 16.28 -1.47
CA LEU A 71 -5.90 17.70 -1.20
C LEU A 71 -4.86 18.64 -1.83
N SER A 72 -3.59 18.22 -1.89
CA SER A 72 -2.50 19.01 -2.50
C SER A 72 -2.57 19.02 -4.03
N MET A 73 -3.15 17.99 -4.64
CA MET A 73 -3.54 17.99 -6.04
C MET A 73 -4.73 18.94 -6.15
N THR A 74 -4.47 20.21 -6.48
CA THR A 74 -5.49 21.24 -6.69
C THR A 74 -6.65 20.73 -7.52
N SER A 75 -7.88 21.17 -7.19
CA SER A 75 -9.09 20.86 -7.94
C SER A 75 -8.85 21.03 -9.44
N VAL A 76 -9.19 19.99 -10.21
CA VAL A 76 -9.16 19.99 -11.68
C VAL A 76 -10.11 21.05 -12.26
N GLU A 77 -11.03 21.59 -11.45
CA GLU A 77 -12.07 22.53 -11.89
C GLU A 77 -11.53 23.85 -12.46
N ASP A 78 -10.33 24.28 -12.04
CA ASP A 78 -9.66 25.48 -12.59
C ASP A 78 -8.68 25.16 -13.74
N GLU A 79 -8.62 23.90 -14.18
CA GLU A 79 -7.76 23.52 -15.30
C GLU A 79 -8.37 24.00 -16.64
N PRO A 80 -7.60 24.71 -17.49
CA PRO A 80 -8.11 25.13 -18.78
C PRO A 80 -8.40 23.91 -19.66
N GLU A 81 -9.50 23.93 -20.41
CA GLU A 81 -9.89 22.83 -21.32
C GLU A 81 -8.75 22.40 -22.26
N ALA A 82 -7.89 23.35 -22.67
CA ALA A 82 -6.72 23.09 -23.50
C ALA A 82 -5.65 22.19 -22.84
N ALA A 83 -5.68 22.04 -21.52
CA ALA A 83 -4.80 21.17 -20.74
C ALA A 83 -5.43 19.81 -20.36
N HIS A 84 -6.73 19.63 -20.61
CA HIS A 84 -7.39 18.35 -20.35
C HIS A 84 -6.74 17.22 -21.15
N GLY A 85 -6.45 16.11 -20.47
CA GLY A 85 -5.87 14.92 -21.08
C GLY A 85 -4.37 15.00 -21.35
N LEU A 86 -3.69 16.09 -20.95
CA LEU A 86 -2.23 16.12 -20.93
C LEU A 86 -1.75 15.31 -19.72
N THR A 87 -1.15 14.16 -19.97
CA THR A 87 -0.69 13.24 -18.91
C THR A 87 0.82 13.28 -18.73
N THR A 88 1.54 13.89 -19.66
CA THR A 88 3.00 13.97 -19.67
C THR A 88 3.51 15.40 -19.81
N ARG A 89 4.71 15.64 -19.27
CA ARG A 89 5.41 16.93 -19.44
C ARG A 89 5.65 17.28 -20.91
N SER A 90 5.93 16.29 -21.76
CA SER A 90 6.15 16.51 -23.20
C SER A 90 4.90 17.03 -23.89
N GLU A 91 3.73 16.46 -23.60
CA GLU A 91 2.46 16.92 -24.17
C GLU A 91 2.16 18.37 -23.76
N LEU A 92 2.42 18.72 -22.49
CA LEU A 92 2.29 20.09 -22.00
C LEU A 92 3.23 21.08 -22.70
N VAL A 93 4.51 20.73 -22.81
CA VAL A 93 5.50 21.58 -23.50
C VAL A 93 5.13 21.80 -24.96
N GLU A 94 4.62 20.77 -25.63
CA GLU A 94 4.18 20.88 -27.02
C GLU A 94 2.93 21.76 -27.15
N LYS A 95 1.96 21.62 -26.25
CA LYS A 95 0.77 22.49 -26.24
C LYS A 95 1.14 23.95 -25.99
N ILE A 96 2.06 24.23 -25.07
CA ILE A 96 2.59 25.58 -24.82
C ILE A 96 3.29 26.13 -26.07
N ARG A 97 4.04 25.30 -26.78
CA ARG A 97 4.73 25.70 -28.02
C ARG A 97 3.72 26.14 -29.09
N VAL A 98 2.66 25.37 -29.30
CA VAL A 98 1.58 25.69 -30.25
C VAL A 98 0.89 26.99 -29.85
N LEU A 99 0.42 27.10 -28.60
CA LEU A 99 -0.26 28.30 -28.11
C LEU A 99 0.59 29.56 -28.25
N ARG A 100 1.90 29.46 -27.98
CA ARG A 100 2.83 30.59 -28.17
C ARG A 100 2.87 31.04 -29.63
N GLN A 101 2.92 30.11 -30.57
CA GLN A 101 2.95 30.43 -31.99
C GLN A 101 1.66 31.11 -32.42
N ASP A 102 0.50 30.56 -32.03
CA ASP A 102 -0.81 31.13 -32.35
C ASP A 102 -0.93 32.58 -31.85
N VAL A 103 -0.50 32.86 -30.62
CA VAL A 103 -0.51 34.22 -30.05
C VAL A 103 0.41 35.16 -30.85
N LEU A 104 1.61 34.70 -31.22
CA LEU A 104 2.53 35.50 -32.03
C LEU A 104 1.93 35.83 -33.41
N ASP A 105 1.30 34.86 -34.05
CA ASP A 105 0.69 35.03 -35.37
C ASP A 105 -0.50 36.01 -35.32
N VAL A 106 -1.34 35.91 -34.29
CA VAL A 106 -2.46 36.85 -34.06
C VAL A 106 -1.94 38.27 -33.83
N VAL A 107 -0.92 38.44 -32.98
CA VAL A 107 -0.34 39.77 -32.69
C VAL A 107 0.28 40.38 -33.94
N LYS A 108 1.02 39.58 -34.73
CA LYS A 108 1.63 40.03 -35.97
C LYS A 108 0.58 40.50 -36.98
N CYS A 109 -0.47 39.72 -37.18
CA CYS A 109 -1.58 40.08 -38.07
C CYS A 109 -2.26 41.38 -37.62
N GLY A 110 -2.51 41.53 -36.31
CA GLY A 110 -3.08 42.76 -35.74
C GLY A 110 -2.19 43.99 -35.97
N PHE A 111 -0.87 43.83 -35.81
CA PHE A 111 0.11 44.88 -36.07
C PHE A 111 0.15 45.27 -37.55
N ASP A 112 0.25 44.29 -38.45
CA ASP A 112 0.28 44.52 -39.90
C ASP A 112 -0.98 45.27 -40.36
N ASN A 113 -2.15 44.87 -39.86
CA ASN A 113 -3.42 45.56 -40.13
C ASN A 113 -3.43 47.02 -39.62
N ALA A 114 -2.89 47.29 -38.43
CA ALA A 114 -2.79 48.65 -37.90
C ALA A 114 -1.82 49.51 -38.74
N VAL A 115 -0.70 48.93 -39.18
CA VAL A 115 0.26 49.57 -40.08
C VAL A 115 -0.39 49.92 -41.42
N ASP A 116 -1.15 49.00 -42.00
CA ASP A 116 -1.85 49.23 -43.27
C ASP A 116 -2.90 50.33 -43.15
N GLN A 117 -3.70 50.32 -42.08
CA GLN A 117 -4.66 51.40 -41.80
C GLN A 117 -3.97 52.77 -41.68
N LEU A 118 -2.81 52.82 -41.03
CA LEU A 118 -2.07 54.07 -40.87
C LEU A 118 -1.52 54.59 -42.21
N LYS A 119 -1.04 53.69 -43.08
CA LYS A 119 -0.60 54.03 -44.44
C LYS A 119 -1.75 54.56 -45.31
N VAL A 120 -2.96 54.03 -45.15
CA VAL A 120 -4.15 54.56 -45.85
C VAL A 120 -4.47 55.99 -45.42
N LEU A 121 -4.38 56.29 -44.12
CA LEU A 121 -4.66 57.63 -43.58
C LEU A 121 -3.55 58.65 -43.86
N ASN A 122 -2.29 58.22 -43.90
CA ASN A 122 -1.15 59.08 -44.20
C ASN A 122 -0.16 58.38 -45.15
N PRO A 123 -0.37 58.48 -46.48
CA PRO A 123 0.45 57.76 -47.47
C PRO A 123 1.92 58.19 -47.54
N ARG A 124 2.29 59.33 -46.94
CA ARG A 124 3.67 59.83 -46.90
C ARG A 124 4.41 59.44 -45.61
N LEU A 125 3.75 58.72 -44.71
CA LEU A 125 4.35 58.25 -43.48
C LEU A 125 5.26 57.05 -43.75
N GLU A 126 6.53 57.19 -43.42
CA GLU A 126 7.48 56.08 -43.39
C GLU A 126 7.57 55.53 -41.96
N LEU A 127 7.20 54.27 -41.79
CA LEU A 127 7.31 53.57 -40.51
C LEU A 127 8.57 52.73 -40.52
N ASN A 128 9.37 52.84 -39.46
CA ASN A 128 10.48 51.93 -39.22
C ASN A 128 9.94 50.71 -38.46
N THR A 129 9.52 49.69 -39.21
CA THR A 129 9.00 48.42 -38.71
C THR A 129 10.02 47.31 -38.81
#